data_AF-A0AAE6BWW3-F1
#
_entry.id   AF-A0AAE6BWW3-F1
#
_cell.length_a   1.000
_cell.length_b   1.000
_cell.length_c   1.000
_cell.angle_alpha   90.00
_cell.angle_beta   90.00
_cell.angle_gamma   90.00
#
_symmetry.space_group_name_H-M   'P 1'
#
loop_
_entity.id
_entity.type
_entity.pdbx_description
1 polymer ?
#
loop_
_entity_poly.entity_id
_entity_poly.type
_entity_poly.pdbx_seq_one_letter_code
_entity_poly.pdbx_strand_id
1 'polypeptide(L)'
;MANLTPYCYKALNAESYNALAAQVVTSTINASFFPKLFTIVVTPQEGEEEAFREIGKFIDTEGLSFHINPIILHDECQGEIIDDEVTPSCILQSIIHKLLEEKAHDKEVATSLQTRLDACEDNLNSVRKDKESYYKWWQEEVSKRTRLEESVKAFRTLLNAVVE
;
A
#
# COMPACT_ATOMS: atom_id res chain seq x y z
N MET A 1 15.16 8.68 4.15
CA MET A 1 14.95 9.60 5.30
C MET A 1 15.73 9.00 6.45
N ALA A 2 16.62 9.76 7.09
CA ALA A 2 17.35 9.25 8.25
C ALA A 2 16.35 8.73 9.30
N ASN A 3 16.55 7.50 9.80
CA ASN A 3 15.74 6.91 10.86
C ASN A 3 16.07 7.62 12.19
N LEU A 4 15.65 8.86 12.32
CA LEU A 4 15.78 9.63 13.54
C LEU A 4 14.74 9.11 14.52
N THR A 5 15.21 8.42 15.57
CA THR A 5 14.35 7.79 16.56
C THR A 5 13.92 8.83 17.59
N PRO A 6 12.62 9.14 17.72
CA PRO A 6 12.13 10.04 18.74
C PRO A 6 12.35 9.46 20.13
N TYR A 7 12.57 10.31 21.13
CA TYR A 7 12.79 9.88 22.52
C TYR A 7 11.70 10.45 23.44
N CYS A 8 11.16 9.57 24.27
CA CYS A 8 10.20 9.89 25.31
C CYS A 8 10.92 10.02 26.66
N TYR A 9 10.81 11.19 27.28
CA TYR A 9 11.36 11.52 28.58
C TYR A 9 10.22 11.65 29.57
N LYS A 10 10.02 10.61 30.39
CA LYS A 10 8.99 10.60 31.44
C LYS A 10 9.62 10.92 32.79
N ALA A 11 9.28 12.07 33.36
CA ALA A 11 9.80 12.49 34.65
C ALA A 11 9.12 11.71 35.79
N LEU A 12 9.87 11.44 36.86
CA LEU A 12 9.32 10.83 38.08
C LEU A 12 8.63 11.83 39.01
N ASN A 13 8.88 13.13 38.81
CA ASN A 13 8.33 14.20 39.62
C ASN A 13 8.13 15.48 38.80
N ALA A 14 7.27 16.37 39.31
CA ALA A 14 6.92 17.61 38.63
C ALA A 14 8.10 18.59 38.53
N GLU A 15 9.02 18.58 39.50
CA GLU A 15 10.22 19.44 39.48
C GLU A 15 11.14 19.09 38.31
N SER A 16 11.43 17.80 38.13
CA SER A 16 12.25 17.30 37.02
C SER A 16 11.60 17.59 35.68
N TYR A 17 10.27 17.39 35.57
CA TYR A 17 9.52 17.74 34.37
C TYR A 17 9.64 19.23 34.04
N ASN A 18 9.37 20.12 35.01
CA ASN A 18 9.39 21.56 34.79
C ASN A 18 10.80 22.07 34.46
N ALA A 19 11.84 21.53 35.10
CA ALA A 19 13.22 21.88 34.83
C ALA A 19 13.63 21.51 33.39
N LEU A 20 13.36 20.27 32.97
CA LEU A 20 13.67 19.86 31.59
C LEU A 20 12.79 20.59 30.57
N ALA A 21 11.52 20.84 30.88
CA ALA A 21 10.63 21.58 29.99
C ALA A 21 11.15 23.01 29.75
N ALA A 22 11.60 23.70 30.79
CA ALA A 22 12.19 25.03 30.67
C ALA A 22 13.43 25.02 29.75
N GLN A 23 14.32 24.05 29.93
CA GLN A 23 15.53 23.91 29.09
C GLN A 23 15.16 23.65 27.62
N VAL A 24 14.26 22.70 27.37
CA VAL A 24 13.87 22.31 26.01
C VAL A 24 13.14 23.44 25.29
N VAL A 25 12.31 24.22 25.98
CA VAL A 25 11.63 25.41 25.40
C VAL A 25 12.63 26.48 24.94
N THR A 26 13.77 26.61 25.62
CA THR A 26 14.83 27.56 25.22
C THR A 26 15.73 27.04 24.10
N SER A 27 15.61 25.75 23.77
CA SER A 27 16.37 25.10 22.71
C SER A 27 15.63 25.18 21.37
N THR A 28 16.32 24.94 20.25
CA THR A 28 15.70 24.89 18.91
C THR A 28 15.04 23.56 18.58
N ILE A 29 15.01 22.63 19.54
CA ILE A 29 14.65 21.24 19.32
C ILE A 29 13.14 21.09 19.18
N ASN A 30 12.71 20.26 18.23
CA ASN A 30 11.31 19.93 18.09
C ASN A 30 10.84 18.98 19.21
N ALA A 31 10.12 19.54 20.18
CA ALA A 31 9.59 18.79 21.32
C ALA A 31 8.09 18.98 21.51
N SER A 32 7.42 17.90 21.91
CA SER A 32 6.03 17.87 22.33
C SER A 32 5.95 17.70 23.84
N PHE A 33 5.13 18.53 24.49
CA PHE A 33 5.03 18.59 25.95
C PHE A 33 3.68 18.03 26.42
N PHE A 34 3.72 17.11 27.38
CA PHE A 34 2.55 16.47 27.97
C PHE A 34 2.56 16.65 29.50
N PRO A 35 2.17 17.84 30.01
CA PRO A 35 2.31 18.18 31.43
C PRO A 35 1.56 17.25 32.37
N LYS A 36 0.40 16.74 31.96
CA LYS A 36 -0.43 15.83 32.77
C LYS A 36 0.23 14.46 33.01
N LEU A 37 1.09 14.04 32.08
CA LEU A 37 1.77 12.75 32.11
C LEU A 37 3.23 12.88 32.58
N PHE A 38 3.68 14.10 32.87
CA PHE A 38 5.08 14.45 33.13
C PHE A 38 6.02 13.96 32.02
N THR A 39 5.57 14.04 30.77
CA THR A 39 6.30 13.49 29.63
C THR A 39 6.68 14.58 28.63
N ILE A 40 7.90 14.53 28.13
CA ILE A 40 8.40 15.35 27.02
C ILE A 40 8.85 14.39 25.93
N VAL A 41 8.35 14.57 24.71
CA VAL A 41 8.78 13.78 23.56
C VAL A 41 9.59 14.65 22.63
N VAL A 42 10.82 14.23 22.36
CA VAL A 42 11.76 14.97 21.54
C VAL A 42 11.93 14.25 20.22
N THR A 43 11.64 14.94 19.12
CA THR A 43 11.71 14.40 17.76
C THR A 43 12.95 14.96 17.08
N PRO A 44 14.00 14.15 16.84
CA PRO A 44 15.23 14.65 16.24
C PRO A 44 15.00 15.14 14.81
N GLN A 45 15.65 16.24 14.46
CA GLN A 45 15.88 16.64 13.07
C GLN A 45 17.34 16.42 12.65
N GLU A 46 17.58 16.31 11.34
CA GLU A 46 18.95 16.17 10.81
C GLU A 46 19.80 17.37 11.25
N GLY A 47 20.93 17.11 11.92
CA GLY A 47 21.83 18.14 12.44
C GLY A 47 21.66 18.51 13.91
N GLU A 48 20.71 17.90 14.64
CA GLU A 48 20.44 18.23 16.05
C GLU A 48 21.14 17.32 17.08
N GLU A 49 22.09 16.49 16.68
CA GLU A 49 22.75 15.51 17.56
C GLU A 49 23.39 16.13 18.82
N GLU A 50 23.93 17.35 18.70
CA GLU A 50 24.49 18.08 19.84
C GLU A 50 23.41 18.48 20.86
N ALA A 51 22.22 18.82 20.39
CA ALA A 51 21.11 19.25 21.22
C ALA A 51 20.58 18.09 22.10
N PHE A 52 20.60 16.85 21.58
CA PHE A 52 20.30 15.65 22.38
C PHE A 52 21.35 15.35 23.44
N ARG A 53 22.64 15.55 23.12
CA ARG A 53 23.73 15.41 24.10
C ARG A 53 23.60 16.46 25.21
N GLU A 54 23.17 17.67 24.88
CA GLU A 54 22.94 18.72 25.87
C GLU A 54 21.77 18.40 26.81
N ILE A 55 20.67 17.84 26.31
CA ILE A 55 19.57 17.33 27.15
C ILE A 55 20.08 16.29 28.15
N GLY A 56 20.84 15.29 27.69
CA GLY A 56 21.39 14.25 28.56
C GLY A 56 22.31 14.82 29.64
N LYS A 57 23.23 15.72 29.26
CA LYS A 57 24.12 16.42 30.21
C LYS A 57 23.35 17.24 31.23
N PHE A 58 22.29 17.93 30.81
CA PHE A 58 21.47 18.75 31.70
C PHE A 58 20.77 17.89 32.75
N ILE A 59 20.19 16.76 32.34
CA ILE A 59 19.57 15.78 33.25
C ILE A 59 20.58 15.30 34.30
N ASP A 60 21.79 14.93 33.87
CA ASP A 60 22.84 14.44 34.78
C ASP A 60 23.36 15.54 35.72
N THR A 61 23.51 16.78 35.23
CA THR A 61 24.07 17.90 35.99
C THR A 61 23.12 18.39 37.08
N GLU A 62 21.84 18.49 36.75
CA GLU A 62 20.79 18.93 37.68
C GLU A 62 20.24 17.77 38.54
N GLY A 63 20.71 16.54 38.32
CA GLY A 63 20.28 15.35 39.07
C GLY A 63 18.81 14.99 38.84
N LEU A 64 18.29 15.25 37.63
CA LEU A 64 16.87 15.05 37.33
C LEU A 64 16.54 13.57 37.16
N SER A 65 15.32 13.20 37.55
CA SER A 65 14.87 11.81 37.55
C SER A 65 13.92 11.51 36.39
N PHE A 66 14.41 10.77 35.40
CA PHE A 66 13.68 10.43 34.18
C PHE A 66 13.75 8.95 33.81
N HIS A 67 12.67 8.44 33.23
CA HIS A 67 12.68 7.25 32.38
C HIS A 67 12.74 7.70 30.92
N ILE A 68 13.76 7.24 30.21
CA ILE A 68 14.01 7.62 28.81
C ILE A 68 13.79 6.38 27.94
N ASN A 69 12.81 6.44 27.04
CA ASN A 69 12.47 5.34 26.14
C ASN A 69 12.46 5.83 24.69
N PRO A 70 13.07 5.09 23.74
CA PRO A 70 12.93 5.38 22.32
C PRO A 70 11.51 5.04 21.83
N ILE A 71 10.96 5.86 20.95
CA ILE A 71 9.74 5.55 20.19
C ILE A 71 10.17 4.82 18.94
N ILE A 72 9.99 3.51 18.94
CA ILE A 72 10.40 2.65 17.83
C ILE A 72 9.30 2.65 16.76
N LEU A 73 9.58 3.30 15.64
CA LEU A 73 8.67 3.35 14.48
C LEU A 73 8.89 2.10 13.61
N HIS A 74 8.28 0.99 13.98
CA HIS A 74 8.20 -0.20 13.15
C HIS A 74 6.78 -0.40 12.63
N ASP A 75 6.64 -0.90 11.40
CA ASP A 75 5.33 -1.09 10.76
C ASP A 75 4.45 -2.07 11.56
N GLU A 76 5.06 -3.01 12.26
CA GLU A 76 4.37 -3.97 13.14
C GLU A 76 3.79 -3.32 14.42
N CYS A 77 4.29 -2.14 14.81
CA CYS A 77 3.89 -1.43 16.03
C CYS A 77 3.00 -0.20 15.76
N GLN A 78 2.53 0.01 14.52
CA GLN A 78 1.74 1.20 14.15
C GLN A 78 0.48 1.37 15.00
N GLY A 79 -0.21 0.27 15.34
CA GLY A 79 -1.40 0.33 16.19
C GLY A 79 -1.10 0.88 17.59
N GLU A 80 -0.03 0.37 18.22
CA GLU A 80 0.39 0.83 19.55
C GLU A 80 0.82 2.29 19.55
N ILE A 81 1.47 2.76 18.47
CA ILE A 81 1.88 4.16 18.31
C ILE A 81 0.65 5.07 18.14
N ILE A 82 -0.38 4.63 17.44
CA ILE A 82 -1.61 5.42 17.24
C ILE A 82 -2.41 5.54 18.53
N ASP A 83 -2.45 4.47 19.33
CA ASP A 83 -3.23 4.42 20.57
C ASP A 83 -2.49 5.10 21.75
N ASP A 84 -1.20 5.37 21.64
CA ASP A 84 -0.42 6.04 22.68
C ASP A 84 -0.71 7.56 22.75
N GLU A 85 -1.19 8.01 23.92
CA GLU A 85 -1.55 9.40 24.20
C GLU A 85 -0.36 10.37 24.11
N VAL A 86 0.87 9.87 24.23
CA VAL A 86 2.10 10.67 24.17
C VAL A 86 2.72 10.72 22.78
N THR A 87 2.11 10.07 21.78
CA THR A 87 2.62 10.12 20.40
C THR A 87 2.53 11.54 19.81
N PRO A 88 3.66 12.12 19.36
CA PRO A 88 3.67 13.43 18.72
C PRO A 88 2.81 13.46 17.44
N SER A 89 2.16 14.60 17.22
CA SER A 89 1.32 14.83 16.04
C SER A 89 2.10 14.72 14.72
N CYS A 90 3.39 15.08 14.70
CA CYS A 90 4.24 14.93 13.52
C CYS A 90 4.45 13.47 13.10
N ILE A 91 4.53 12.55 14.06
CA ILE A 91 4.63 11.11 13.79
C ILE A 91 3.32 10.62 13.20
N LEU A 92 2.18 10.96 13.81
CA LEU A 92 0.86 10.60 13.31
C LEU A 92 0.63 11.15 11.89
N GLN A 93 1.03 12.38 11.61
CA GLN A 93 0.99 12.95 10.27
C GLN A 93 1.84 12.17 9.28
N SER A 94 3.04 11.73 9.66
CA SER A 94 3.89 10.91 8.78
C SER A 94 3.25 9.56 8.45
N ILE A 95 2.62 8.91 9.43
CA ILE A 95 1.89 7.65 9.25
C ILE A 95 0.68 7.88 8.32
N ILE A 96 -0.10 8.94 8.55
CA ILE A 96 -1.23 9.29 7.69
C ILE A 96 -0.80 9.52 6.24
N HIS A 97 0.30 10.24 6.01
CA HIS A 97 0.80 10.45 4.65
C HIS A 97 1.18 9.13 3.97
N LYS A 98 1.90 8.23 4.67
CA LYS A 98 2.22 6.90 4.14
C LYS A 98 0.97 6.10 3.79
N LEU A 99 -0.02 6.05 4.69
CA LEU A 99 -1.29 5.34 4.44
C LEU A 99 -2.08 5.93 3.25
N LEU A 100 -2.00 7.24 3.04
CA LEU A 100 -2.62 7.91 1.89
C LEU A 100 -1.90 7.55 0.58
N GLU A 101 -0.57 7.48 0.59
CA GLU A 101 0.24 7.05 -0.56
C GLU A 101 -0.03 5.60 -0.92
N GLU A 102 -0.04 4.69 0.08
CA GLU A 102 -0.38 3.28 -0.11
C GLU A 102 -1.79 3.12 -0.68
N LYS A 103 -2.77 3.83 -0.13
CA LYS A 103 -4.15 3.82 -0.64
C LYS A 103 -4.24 4.32 -2.08
N ALA A 104 -3.47 5.33 -2.46
CA ALA A 104 -3.43 5.83 -3.82
C ALA A 104 -2.83 4.79 -4.78
N HIS A 105 -1.74 4.14 -4.36
CA HIS A 105 -1.10 3.06 -5.11
C HIS A 105 -2.04 1.86 -5.29
N ASP A 106 -2.70 1.41 -4.23
CA ASP A 106 -3.66 0.30 -4.28
C ASP A 106 -4.82 0.58 -5.22
N LYS A 107 -5.30 1.84 -5.25
CA LYS A 107 -6.34 2.25 -6.18
C LYS A 107 -5.87 2.18 -7.64
N GLU A 108 -4.65 2.61 -7.92
CA GLU A 108 -4.05 2.52 -9.26
C GLU A 108 -3.92 1.05 -9.70
N VAL A 109 -3.38 0.20 -8.82
CA VAL A 109 -3.26 -1.25 -9.07
C VAL A 109 -4.63 -1.88 -9.32
N ALA A 110 -5.64 -1.56 -8.50
CA ALA A 110 -7.00 -2.05 -8.69
C ALA A 110 -7.58 -1.65 -10.05
N THR A 111 -7.41 -0.39 -10.47
CA THR A 111 -7.87 0.06 -11.79
C THR A 111 -7.14 -0.62 -12.96
N SER A 112 -5.84 -0.87 -12.82
CA SER A 112 -5.05 -1.60 -13.81
C SER A 112 -5.50 -3.05 -13.94
N LEU A 113 -5.75 -3.72 -12.81
CA LEU A 113 -6.27 -5.09 -12.78
C LEU A 113 -7.67 -5.17 -13.41
N GLN A 114 -8.57 -4.22 -13.12
CA GLN A 114 -9.90 -4.18 -13.73
C GLN A 114 -9.79 -4.05 -15.25
N THR A 115 -8.97 -3.12 -15.74
CA THR A 115 -8.77 -2.91 -17.18
C THR A 115 -8.25 -4.17 -17.87
N ARG A 116 -7.33 -4.90 -17.23
CA ARG A 116 -6.80 -6.18 -17.73
C ARG A 116 -7.85 -7.28 -17.74
N LEU A 117 -8.74 -7.29 -16.75
CA LEU A 117 -9.84 -8.26 -16.67
C LEU A 117 -10.85 -8.01 -17.80
N ASP A 118 -11.25 -6.76 -18.00
CA ASP A 118 -12.17 -6.36 -19.06
C ASP A 118 -11.61 -6.74 -20.45
N ALA A 119 -10.32 -6.47 -20.70
CA ALA A 119 -9.64 -6.88 -21.93
C ALA A 119 -9.58 -8.41 -22.12
N CYS A 120 -9.50 -9.18 -21.03
CA CYS A 120 -9.53 -10.64 -21.09
C CYS A 120 -10.93 -11.14 -21.43
N GLU A 121 -11.98 -10.52 -20.88
CA GLU A 121 -13.37 -10.84 -21.17
C GLU A 121 -13.73 -10.53 -22.64
N ASP A 122 -13.29 -9.38 -23.15
CA ASP A 122 -13.45 -9.02 -24.56
C ASP A 122 -12.76 -10.02 -25.50
N ASN A 123 -11.55 -10.46 -25.16
CA ASN A 123 -10.84 -11.49 -25.92
C ASN A 123 -11.54 -12.86 -25.86
N LEU A 124 -12.11 -13.24 -24.71
CA LEU A 124 -12.90 -14.48 -24.62
C LEU A 124 -14.16 -14.41 -25.49
N ASN A 125 -14.83 -13.26 -25.50
CA ASN A 125 -16.03 -13.05 -26.31
C ASN A 125 -15.71 -13.04 -27.81
N SER A 126 -14.60 -12.44 -28.22
CA SER A 126 -14.16 -12.46 -29.62
C SER A 126 -13.83 -13.89 -30.08
N VAL A 127 -13.06 -14.65 -29.28
CA VAL A 127 -12.73 -16.05 -29.59
C VAL A 127 -13.98 -16.93 -29.67
N ARG A 128 -14.97 -16.72 -28.80
CA ARG A 128 -16.27 -17.43 -28.88
C ARG A 128 -17.00 -17.14 -30.18
N LYS A 129 -17.05 -15.87 -30.58
CA LYS A 129 -17.69 -15.44 -31.83
C LYS A 129 -16.98 -16.01 -33.06
N ASP A 130 -15.65 -16.03 -33.05
CA ASP A 130 -14.85 -16.61 -34.13
C ASP A 130 -15.10 -18.12 -34.25
N LYS A 131 -15.14 -18.82 -33.10
CA LYS A 131 -15.48 -20.25 -33.06
C LYS A 131 -16.86 -20.53 -33.65
N GLU A 132 -17.88 -19.76 -33.27
CA GLU A 132 -19.23 -19.91 -33.82
C GLU A 132 -19.28 -19.63 -35.33
N SER A 133 -18.56 -18.62 -35.79
CA SER A 133 -18.48 -18.25 -37.20
C SER A 133 -17.81 -19.36 -38.01
N TYR A 134 -16.69 -19.90 -37.52
CA TYR A 134 -16.00 -21.02 -38.14
C TYR A 134 -16.88 -22.27 -38.21
N TYR A 135 -17.59 -22.57 -37.12
CA TYR A 135 -18.50 -23.72 -37.07
C TYR A 135 -19.62 -23.62 -38.12
N LYS A 136 -20.24 -22.43 -38.27
CA LYS A 136 -21.25 -22.17 -39.31
C LYS A 136 -20.67 -22.37 -40.71
N TRP A 137 -19.51 -21.78 -40.99
CA TRP A 137 -18.85 -21.92 -42.28
C TRP A 137 -18.55 -23.38 -42.63
N TRP A 138 -18.03 -24.14 -41.65
CA TRP A 138 -17.76 -25.56 -41.82
C TRP A 138 -19.03 -26.37 -42.12
N GLN A 139 -20.13 -26.12 -41.40
CA GLN A 139 -21.42 -26.77 -41.67
C GLN A 139 -21.95 -26.48 -43.08
N GLU A 140 -21.81 -25.25 -43.55
CA GLU A 140 -22.19 -24.86 -44.91
C GLU A 140 -21.38 -25.61 -45.96
N GLU A 141 -20.05 -25.70 -45.80
CA GLU A 141 -19.18 -26.40 -46.73
C GLU A 141 -19.44 -27.91 -46.75
N VAL A 142 -19.65 -28.53 -45.58
CA VAL A 142 -20.07 -29.93 -45.50
C VAL A 142 -21.39 -30.15 -46.25
N SER A 143 -22.38 -29.26 -46.05
CA SER A 143 -23.67 -29.36 -46.72
C SER A 143 -23.57 -29.23 -48.25
N LYS A 144 -22.73 -28.31 -48.75
CA LYS A 144 -22.46 -28.16 -50.19
C LYS A 144 -21.81 -29.42 -50.76
N ARG A 145 -20.82 -29.97 -50.05
CA ARG A 145 -20.13 -31.19 -50.47
C ARG A 145 -21.08 -32.38 -50.54
N THR A 146 -21.95 -32.58 -49.54
CA THR A 146 -22.93 -33.67 -49.55
C THR A 146 -23.87 -33.58 -50.75
N ARG A 147 -24.37 -32.37 -51.06
CA ARG A 147 -25.21 -32.14 -52.26
C ARG A 147 -24.46 -32.47 -53.56
N LEU A 148 -23.19 -32.09 -53.65
CA LEU A 148 -22.35 -32.44 -54.79
C LEU A 148 -22.22 -33.97 -54.92
N GLU A 149 -21.90 -34.67 -53.83
CA GLU A 149 -21.78 -36.13 -53.83
C GLU A 149 -23.09 -36.83 -54.23
N GLU A 150 -24.24 -36.33 -53.77
CA GLU A 150 -25.56 -36.81 -54.19
C GLU A 150 -25.82 -36.58 -55.68
N SER A 151 -25.52 -35.38 -56.20
CA SER A 151 -25.68 -35.10 -57.63
C SER A 151 -24.78 -35.98 -58.51
N VAL A 152 -23.53 -36.21 -58.11
CA VAL A 152 -22.60 -37.11 -58.83
C VAL A 152 -23.12 -38.54 -58.82
N LYS A 153 -23.65 -39.03 -57.69
CA LYS A 153 -24.30 -40.34 -57.62
C LYS A 153 -25.51 -40.42 -58.57
N ALA A 154 -26.35 -39.39 -58.60
CA ALA A 154 -27.51 -39.32 -59.49
C ALA A 154 -27.10 -39.33 -60.98
N PHE A 155 -26.08 -38.56 -61.36
CA PHE A 155 -25.54 -38.58 -62.72
C PHE A 155 -25.00 -39.96 -63.10
N ARG A 156 -24.28 -40.62 -62.18
CA ARG A 156 -23.78 -41.98 -62.40
C ARG A 156 -24.91 -42.99 -62.59
N THR A 157 -25.99 -42.91 -61.80
CA THR A 157 -27.15 -43.80 -61.99
C THR A 157 -27.86 -43.56 -63.32
N LEU A 158 -28.00 -42.30 -63.74
CA LEU A 158 -28.59 -41.97 -65.05
C LEU A 158 -27.71 -42.46 -66.20
N LEU A 159 -26.39 -42.28 -66.11
CA LEU A 159 -25.45 -42.77 -67.13
C LEU A 159 -25.53 -44.30 -67.26
N ASN A 160 -25.53 -45.02 -66.14
CA ASN A 160 -25.67 -46.47 -66.14
C ASN A 160 -27.00 -46.92 -66.77
N ALA A 161 -28.10 -46.20 -66.54
CA ALA A 161 -29.41 -46.50 -67.12
C ALA A 161 -29.54 -46.20 -68.62
N VAL A 162 -28.60 -45.45 -69.21
CA VAL A 162 -28.56 -45.14 -70.66
C VAL A 162 -27.63 -46.09 -71.42
N VAL A 163 -26.67 -46.70 -70.72
CA VAL A 163 -25.66 -47.60 -71.31
C VAL A 163 -26.11 -49.08 -71.28
N GLU A 164 -27.13 -49.43 -70.48
CA GLU A 164 -27.92 -50.66 -70.60
C GLU A 164 -29.02 -50.53 -71.66
#